data_AF-A0A962J375-F1
#
_entry.id   AF-A0A962J375-F1
#
_cell.length_a   1.000
_cell.length_b   1.000
_cell.length_c   1.000
_cell.angle_alpha   90.00
_cell.angle_beta   90.00
_cell.angle_gamma   90.00
#
_symmetry.space_group_name_H-M   'P 1'
#
loop_
_entity.id
_entity.type
_entity.pdbx_description
1 polymer ?
#
loop_
_entity_poly.entity_id
_entity_poly.type
_entity_poly.pdbx_seq_one_letter_code
_entity_poly.pdbx_strand_id
1 'polypeptide(L)'
;MEQSPILNALIAAEHLTDGELLVNALRKAGYSVHAEPVADESALRDQLLRMRWDALFLLPGDHCSSPPRLFTLLSELSLDVCCI
;
A
#
# COMPACT_ATOMS: atom_id res chain seq x y z
N MET A 1 -21.35 5.39 -19.40
CA MET A 1 -20.47 5.99 -18.38
C MET A 1 -19.50 4.91 -17.99
N GLU A 2 -18.28 4.96 -18.53
CA GLU A 2 -17.23 3.97 -18.21
C GLU A 2 -16.82 4.19 -16.76
N GLN A 3 -17.08 3.21 -15.89
CA GLN A 3 -16.59 3.26 -14.52
C GLN A 3 -15.07 3.12 -14.60
N SER A 4 -14.35 4.21 -14.35
CA SER A 4 -12.89 4.18 -14.24
C SER A 4 -12.48 3.06 -13.28
N PRO A 5 -11.52 2.20 -13.65
CA PRO A 5 -11.10 1.11 -12.77
C PRO A 5 -10.55 1.70 -11.47
N ILE A 6 -11.21 1.34 -10.37
CA ILE A 6 -10.82 1.75 -9.01
C ILE A 6 -9.64 0.86 -8.62
N LEU A 7 -8.42 1.38 -8.74
CA LEU A 7 -7.22 0.73 -8.22
C LEU A 7 -7.06 1.09 -6.74
N ASN A 8 -7.27 0.14 -5.84
CA ASN A 8 -7.03 0.31 -4.41
C ASN A 8 -5.55 0.10 -4.12
N ALA A 9 -4.79 1.19 -4.15
CA ALA A 9 -3.38 1.18 -3.83
C ALA A 9 -3.17 1.57 -2.36
N LEU A 10 -2.43 0.74 -1.60
CA LEU A 10 -1.86 1.06 -0.28
C LEU A 10 -0.43 1.54 -0.49
N ILE A 11 -0.08 2.67 0.12
CA ILE A 11 1.30 3.18 0.10
C ILE A 11 1.83 3.14 1.52
N ALA A 12 2.76 2.22 1.78
CA ALA A 12 3.49 2.14 3.04
C ALA A 12 4.73 3.02 2.93
N ALA A 13 4.75 4.08 3.74
CA ALA A 13 5.83 5.06 3.78
C ALA A 13 6.14 5.42 5.24
N GLU A 14 7.39 5.81 5.49
CA GLU A 14 7.80 6.39 6.78
C GLU A 14 7.14 7.75 6.99
N HIS A 15 7.20 8.61 5.97
CA HIS A 15 6.51 9.89 5.98
C HIS A 15 5.45 9.95 4.88
N LEU A 16 4.31 10.57 5.21
CA LEU A 16 3.23 10.86 4.24
C LEU A 16 3.77 11.57 3.00
N THR A 17 4.71 12.49 3.18
CA THR A 17 5.36 13.28 2.13
C THR A 17 6.08 12.42 1.09
N ASP A 18 6.61 11.27 1.49
CA ASP A 18 7.36 10.38 0.60
C ASP A 18 6.43 9.72 -0.43
N GLY A 19 5.18 9.47 -0.02
CA GLY A 19 4.14 8.93 -0.89
C GLY A 19 3.32 9.97 -1.65
N GLU A 20 3.36 11.26 -1.26
CA GLU A 20 2.44 12.27 -1.77
C GLU A 20 2.53 12.48 -3.29
N LEU A 21 3.74 12.49 -3.86
CA LEU A 21 3.90 12.63 -5.31
C LEU A 21 3.28 11.46 -6.08
N LEU A 22 3.45 10.24 -5.57
CA LEU A 22 2.88 9.02 -6.15
C LEU A 22 1.35 9.02 -6.03
N VAL A 23 0.82 9.34 -4.84
CA VAL A 23 -0.61 9.50 -4.59
C VAL A 23 -1.22 10.50 -5.57
N ASN A 24 -0.58 11.66 -5.70
CA ASN A 24 -1.07 12.72 -6.58
C ASN A 24 -1.03 12.32 -8.05
N ALA A 25 0.00 11.60 -8.49
CA ALA A 25 0.09 11.09 -9.86
C ALA A 25 -1.01 10.07 -10.15
N LEU A 26 -1.23 9.10 -9.26
CA LEU A 26 -2.26 8.08 -9.38
C LEU A 26 -3.67 8.67 -9.33
N ARG A 27 -3.94 9.61 -8.42
CA ARG A 27 -5.23 10.33 -8.37
C ARG A 27 -5.47 11.15 -9.63
N LYS A 28 -4.45 11.82 -10.18
CA LYS A 28 -4.55 12.53 -11.47
C LYS A 28 -4.84 11.59 -12.64
N ALA A 29 -4.38 10.34 -12.57
CA ALA A 29 -4.70 9.30 -13.53
C ALA A 29 -6.10 8.68 -13.35
N GLY A 30 -6.85 9.09 -12.32
CA GLY A 30 -8.23 8.64 -12.08
C GLY A 30 -8.37 7.45 -11.12
N TYR A 31 -7.31 7.08 -10.40
CA TYR A 31 -7.32 5.98 -9.44
C TYR A 31 -7.69 6.41 -8.01
N SER A 32 -8.28 5.49 -7.24
CA SER A 32 -8.62 5.68 -5.83
C SER A 32 -7.50 5.21 -4.90
N VAL A 33 -6.63 6.13 -4.51
CA VAL A 33 -5.45 5.79 -3.68
C VAL A 33 -5.69 6.06 -2.21
N HIS A 34 -5.37 5.07 -1.39
CA HIS A 34 -5.26 5.19 0.06
C HIS A 34 -3.78 5.14 0.47
N ALA A 35 -3.28 6.25 0.99
CA ALA A 35 -1.93 6.32 1.53
C ALA A 35 -2.01 6.60 3.01
N GLU A 36 -1.33 5.79 3.79
CA GLU A 36 -1.17 5.99 5.23
C GLU A 36 0.27 5.68 5.60
N PRO A 37 0.90 6.49 6.48
CA PRO A 37 2.22 6.15 6.97
C PRO A 37 2.08 4.90 7.84
N VAL A 38 2.94 3.92 7.60
CA VAL A 38 2.91 2.66 8.33
C VAL A 38 4.22 2.52 9.07
N ALA A 39 4.18 2.68 10.39
CA ALA A 39 5.37 2.67 11.23
C ALA A 39 5.82 1.26 11.63
N ASP A 40 4.91 0.27 11.59
CA ASP A 40 5.18 -1.08 12.06
C ASP A 40 4.32 -2.14 11.37
N GLU A 41 4.73 -3.41 11.51
CA GLU A 41 4.08 -4.57 10.90
C GLU A 41 2.62 -4.76 11.38
N SER A 42 2.29 -4.37 12.62
CA SER A 42 0.93 -4.51 13.14
C SER A 42 -0.01 -3.53 12.45
N ALA A 43 0.41 -2.27 12.31
CA ALA A 43 -0.31 -1.27 11.56
C ALA A 43 -0.49 -1.71 10.10
N LEU A 44 0.56 -2.29 9.48
CA LEU A 44 0.48 -2.80 8.12
C LEU A 44 -0.57 -3.91 7.99
N ARG A 45 -0.55 -4.87 8.93
CA ARG A 45 -1.49 -5.99 8.98
C ARG A 45 -2.93 -5.51 9.10
N ASP A 46 -3.20 -4.56 9.99
CA ASP A 46 -4.53 -4.01 10.17
C ASP A 46 -5.05 -3.33 8.89
N GLN A 47 -4.19 -2.60 8.18
CA GLN A 47 -4.56 -2.01 6.89
C GLN A 47 -4.82 -3.06 5.82
N LEU A 48 -3.95 -4.06 5.71
CA LEU A 48 -4.08 -5.16 4.77
C LEU A 48 -5.39 -5.95 4.95
N LEU A 49 -5.93 -6.00 6.18
CA LEU A 49 -7.18 -6.69 6.51
C LEU A 49 -8.44 -5.82 6.39
N ARG A 50 -8.32 -4.49 6.34
CA ARG A 50 -9.48 -3.57 6.28
C ARG A 50 -10.28 -3.71 4.99
N MET A 51 -9.60 -3.94 3.87
CA MET A 51 -10.22 -4.03 2.57
C MET A 51 -9.32 -4.80 1.60
N ARG A 52 -9.86 -5.09 0.41
CA ARG A 52 -9.05 -5.65 -0.67
C ARG A 52 -8.16 -4.58 -1.28
N TRP A 53 -6.87 -4.89 -1.36
CA TRP A 53 -5.87 -4.08 -2.01
C TRP A 53 -5.50 -4.67 -3.36
N ASP A 54 -5.25 -3.82 -4.36
CA ASP A 54 -4.77 -4.22 -5.69
C ASP A 54 -3.24 -4.07 -5.78
N ALA A 55 -2.69 -3.05 -5.11
CA ALA A 55 -1.26 -2.79 -5.07
C ALA A 55 -0.81 -2.31 -3.68
N LEU A 56 0.41 -2.69 -3.29
CA LEU A 56 1.13 -2.22 -2.12
C LEU A 56 2.44 -1.60 -2.60
N PHE A 57 2.61 -0.30 -2.38
CA PHE A 57 3.86 0.41 -2.66
C PHE A 57 4.71 0.50 -1.40
N LEU A 58 5.94 0.04 -1.48
CA LEU A 58 6.91 0.06 -0.38
C LEU A 58 7.94 1.14 -0.68
N LEU A 59 7.79 2.30 -0.05
CA LEU A 59 8.80 3.33 -0.18
C LEU A 59 10.03 2.97 0.68
N PRO A 60 11.26 3.26 0.20
CA PRO A 60 12.46 3.05 0.99
C PRO A 60 12.39 3.84 2.30
N GLY A 61 12.61 3.16 3.42
CA GLY A 61 12.58 3.74 4.77
C GLY A 61 13.00 2.70 5.81
N ASP A 62 13.24 3.12 7.05
CA ASP A 62 13.72 2.22 8.12
C ASP A 62 12.59 1.34 8.71
N HIS A 63 11.34 1.62 8.35
CA HIS A 63 10.18 1.12 9.10
C HIS A 63 9.15 0.53 8.16
N CYS A 64 9.26 -0.78 7.93
CA CYS A 64 8.14 -1.70 7.83
C CYS A 64 8.66 -3.01 7.30
N SER A 65 9.35 -3.75 8.17
CA SER A 65 9.78 -5.12 7.92
C SER A 65 10.74 -5.28 6.72
N SER A 66 11.78 -6.10 6.87
CA SER A 66 12.59 -6.48 5.70
C SER A 66 11.66 -7.07 4.63
N PRO A 67 11.90 -6.84 3.31
CA PRO A 67 11.04 -7.39 2.26
C PRO A 67 10.66 -8.88 2.44
N PRO A 68 11.55 -9.79 2.90
CA PRO A 68 11.18 -11.18 3.19
C PRO A 68 10.07 -11.35 4.24
N ARG A 69 10.04 -10.50 5.26
CA ARG A 69 9.06 -10.54 6.34
C ARG A 69 7.70 -10.05 5.85
N LEU A 70 7.67 -9.07 4.95
CA LEU A 70 6.44 -8.64 4.28
C LEU A 70 5.82 -9.77 3.45
N PHE A 71 6.62 -10.47 2.63
CA PHE A 71 6.11 -11.60 1.86
C PHE A 71 5.58 -12.72 2.76
N THR A 72 6.22 -12.93 3.91
CA THR A 72 5.73 -13.86 4.93
C THR A 72 4.36 -13.42 5.45
N LEU A 73 4.19 -12.14 5.80
CA LEU A 73 2.91 -11.58 6.26
C LEU A 73 1.82 -11.74 5.19
N LEU A 74 2.09 -11.40 3.93
CA LEU A 74 1.12 -11.55 2.84
C LEU A 74 0.70 -13.00 2.64
N SER A 75 1.65 -13.94 2.73
CA SER A 75 1.37 -15.37 2.67
C SER A 75 0.55 -15.86 3.86
N GLU A 76 0.87 -15.42 5.09
CA GLU A 76 0.12 -15.73 6.31
C GLU A 76 -1.33 -15.23 6.21
N LEU A 77 -1.55 -14.06 5.61
CA LEU A 77 -2.86 -13.47 5.41
C LEU A 77 -3.59 -14.00 4.16
N SER A 78 -2.94 -14.85 3.36
CA SER A 78 -3.47 -15.33 2.07
C SER A 78 -3.89 -14.19 1.13
N LEU A 79 -3.13 -13.09 1.14
CA LEU A 79 -3.38 -11.90 0.33
C LEU A 79 -2.58 -11.95 -0.96
N ASP A 80 -3.28 -11.76 -2.09
CA ASP A 80 -2.68 -11.65 -3.41
C ASP A 80 -2.66 -10.17 -3.83
N VAL A 81 -1.62 -9.46 -3.36
CA VAL A 81 -1.44 -8.01 -3.59
C VAL A 81 -0.16 -7.79 -4.38
N CYS A 82 -0.23 -6.99 -5.44
CA CYS A 82 0.94 -6.63 -6.21
C CYS A 82 1.86 -5.71 -5.40
N CYS A 83 3.08 -6.15 -5.09
CA CYS A 83 4.06 -5.36 -4.33
C CYS A 83 5.00 -4.62 -5.31
N ILE A 84 5.13 -3.30 -5.13
CA ILE A 84 5.93 -2.39 -5.98
C ILE A 84 6.94 -1.62 -5.13
#